data_AF-A0A837ZXB8-F1
#
_entry.id   AF-A0A837ZXB8-F1
#
_cell.length_a   1.000
_cell.length_b   1.000
_cell.length_c   1.000
_cell.angle_alpha   90.00
_cell.angle_beta   90.00
_cell.angle_gamma   90.00
#
_symmetry.space_group_name_H-M   'P 1'
#
loop_
_entity.id
_entity.type
_entity.pdbx_description
1 polymer ?
#
loop_
_entity_poly.entity_id
_entity_poly.type
_entity_poly.pdbx_seq_one_letter_code
_entity_poly.pdbx_strand_id
1 'polypeptide(L)' 'MTSIQAAPGGDCAAAVDVIRNQALDLACGVVSDLLSVCDKHTADAPASSEHVRDLAATIARTVLDWIDRWPS' A
#
# COMPACT_ATOMS: atom_id res chain seq x y z
N MET A 1 -11.48 31.50 32.24
CA MET A 1 -10.87 30.20 31.88
C MET A 1 -10.59 30.23 30.39
N THR A 2 -9.32 30.33 30.02
CA THR A 2 -8.85 30.41 28.64
C THR A 2 -9.13 29.10 27.90
N SER A 3 -9.96 29.20 26.87
CA SER A 3 -10.22 28.16 25.89
C SER A 3 -8.90 27.81 25.18
N ILE A 4 -8.47 26.56 25.26
CA ILE A 4 -7.36 26.05 24.45
C ILE A 4 -7.96 25.78 23.07
N GLN A 5 -7.71 26.71 22.13
CA GLN A 5 -7.97 26.48 20.72
C GLN A 5 -7.04 25.36 20.26
N ALA A 6 -7.60 24.15 20.06
CA ALA A 6 -6.90 23.09 19.35
C ALA A 6 -6.50 23.62 17.96
N ALA A 7 -5.22 23.53 17.62
CA ALA A 7 -4.71 24.00 16.34
C ALA A 7 -5.39 23.21 15.20
N PRO A 8 -5.96 23.86 14.18
CA PRO A 8 -6.78 23.20 13.16
C PRO A 8 -6.01 22.26 12.20
N GLY A 9 -4.71 22.02 12.44
CA GLY A 9 -3.86 21.17 11.60
C GLY A 9 -3.57 19.77 12.15
N GLY A 10 -3.75 19.52 13.46
CA GLY A 10 -3.36 18.25 14.09
C GLY A 10 -4.26 17.08 13.70
N ASP A 11 -5.58 17.29 13.75
CA ASP A 11 -6.56 16.24 13.45
C ASP A 11 -6.59 15.89 11.95
N CYS A 12 -6.32 16.88 11.09
CA CYS A 12 -6.27 16.67 9.64
C CYS A 12 -5.04 15.83 9.25
N ALA A 13 -3.85 16.16 9.78
CA ALA A 13 -2.64 15.40 9.51
C ALA A 13 -2.74 13.95 10.00
N ALA A 14 -3.30 13.73 11.20
CA ALA A 14 -3.52 12.38 11.73
C ALA A 14 -4.50 11.56 10.89
N ALA A 15 -5.62 12.15 10.43
CA ALA A 15 -6.57 11.48 9.56
C ALA A 15 -5.94 11.11 8.20
N VAL A 16 -5.12 12.00 7.65
CA VAL A 16 -4.39 11.83 6.39
C VAL A 16 -3.37 10.69 6.51
N ASP A 17 -2.62 10.61 7.62
CA ASP A 17 -1.70 9.49 7.90
C ASP A 17 -2.42 8.14 8.07
N VAL A 18 -3.62 8.13 8.68
CA VAL A 18 -4.43 6.91 8.81
C VAL A 18 -4.84 6.38 7.43
N ILE A 19 -5.31 7.26 6.55
CA ILE A 19 -5.69 6.87 5.17
C ILE A 19 -4.48 6.33 4.40
N ARG A 20 -3.31 6.96 4.56
CA ARG A 20 -2.06 6.47 3.97
C ARG A 20 -1.74 5.05 4.41
N ASN A 21 -1.80 4.78 5.72
CA ASN A 21 -1.49 3.47 6.27
C ASN A 21 -2.52 2.41 5.81
N GLN A 22 -3.80 2.76 5.72
CA GLN A 22 -4.83 1.87 5.18
C GLN A 22 -4.56 1.49 3.71
N ALA A 23 -4.13 2.45 2.89
CA ALA A 23 -3.76 2.19 1.50
C ALA A 23 -2.53 1.28 1.39
N LEU A 24 -1.54 1.45 2.28
CA LEU A 24 -0.38 0.56 2.38
C LEU A 24 -0.78 -0.86 2.77
N ASP A 25 -1.63 -1.03 3.78
CA ASP A 25 -2.10 -2.33 4.24
C ASP A 25 -2.85 -3.07 3.13
N LEU A 26 -3.73 -2.36 2.40
CA LEU A 26 -4.45 -2.92 1.26
C LEU A 26 -3.49 -3.37 0.15
N ALA A 27 -2.49 -2.54 -0.20
CA ALA A 27 -1.51 -2.88 -1.21
C ALA A 27 -0.67 -4.11 -0.81
N CYS A 28 -0.23 -4.18 0.44
CA CYS A 28 0.48 -5.34 0.99
C CYS A 28 -0.38 -6.60 0.91
N GLY A 29 -1.67 -6.52 1.23
CA GLY A 29 -2.61 -7.62 1.10
C GLY A 29 -2.71 -8.14 -0.33
N VAL A 30 -2.94 -7.24 -1.29
CA VAL A 30 -3.02 -7.60 -2.73
C VAL A 30 -1.72 -8.26 -3.22
N VAL A 31 -0.56 -7.70 -2.88
CA VAL A 31 0.74 -8.27 -3.25
C VAL A 31 0.92 -9.67 -2.64
N SER A 32 0.57 -9.85 -1.36
CA SER A 32 0.63 -11.14 -0.69
C SER A 32 -0.26 -12.19 -1.37
N ASP A 33 -1.49 -11.82 -1.74
CA ASP A 33 -2.42 -12.73 -2.41
C ASP A 33 -1.90 -13.15 -3.80
N LEU A 34 -1.35 -12.20 -4.58
CA LEU A 34 -0.77 -12.49 -5.88
C LEU A 34 0.42 -13.45 -5.78
N LEU A 35 1.30 -13.26 -4.80
CA LEU A 35 2.43 -14.16 -4.56
C LEU A 35 1.95 -15.55 -4.09
N SER A 36 0.92 -15.62 -3.25
CA SER A 36 0.32 -16.89 -2.83
C SER A 36 -0.26 -17.69 -4.02
N VAL A 37 -0.87 -17.02 -5.00
CA VAL A 37 -1.31 -17.64 -6.25
C VAL A 37 -0.12 -18.19 -7.03
N CYS A 38 0.97 -17.41 -7.14
CA CYS A 38 2.18 -17.87 -7.83
C CYS A 38 2.75 -19.13 -7.18
N ASP A 39 2.85 -19.16 -5.84
CA ASP A 39 3.43 -20.29 -5.13
C ASP A 39 2.64 -21.59 -5.35
N LYS A 40 1.32 -21.49 -5.51
CA LYS A 40 0.45 -22.64 -5.80
C LYS A 40 0.53 -23.12 -7.25
N HIS A 41 0.78 -22.22 -8.20
CA HIS A 41 0.66 -22.51 -9.64
C HIS A 41 1.98 -22.48 -10.41
N THR A 42 3.13 -22.22 -9.77
CA THR A 42 4.43 -22.10 -10.46
C THR A 42 4.82 -23.37 -11.23
N ALA A 43 4.48 -24.56 -10.71
CA ALA A 43 4.79 -25.82 -11.38
C ALA A 43 3.90 -26.08 -12.61
N ASP A 44 2.62 -25.69 -12.53
CA ASP A 44 1.63 -25.99 -13.58
C ASP A 44 1.55 -24.89 -14.65
N ALA A 45 1.88 -23.65 -14.30
CA ALA A 45 1.77 -22.47 -15.18
C ALA A 45 2.90 -21.46 -14.90
N PRO A 46 4.15 -21.76 -15.29
CA PRO A 46 5.31 -20.93 -14.98
C PRO A 46 5.25 -19.53 -15.61
N ALA A 47 4.83 -19.42 -16.88
CA ALA A 47 4.72 -18.13 -17.57
C ALA A 47 3.64 -17.22 -16.95
N SER A 48 2.49 -17.78 -16.59
CA SER A 48 1.44 -17.04 -15.88
C SER A 48 1.91 -16.59 -14.50
N SER A 49 2.67 -17.43 -13.80
CA SER A 49 3.23 -17.11 -12.49
C SER A 49 4.29 -16.00 -12.56
N GLU A 50 5.12 -15.98 -13.61
CA GLU A 50 6.05 -14.87 -13.89
C GLU A 50 5.30 -13.56 -14.10
N HIS A 51 4.25 -13.56 -14.94
CA HIS A 51 3.43 -12.37 -15.17
C HIS A 51 2.78 -11.83 -13.89
N VAL A 52 2.29 -12.72 -13.02
CA VAL A 52 1.71 -12.31 -11.73
C VAL A 52 2.77 -11.74 -10.77
N ARG A 53 4.00 -12.27 -10.78
CA ARG A 53 5.12 -11.69 -10.02
C ARG A 53 5.48 -10.29 -10.50
N ASP A 54 5.51 -10.07 -11.80
CA ASP A 54 5.78 -8.75 -12.40
C ASP A 54 4.68 -7.74 -12.03
N LEU A 55 3.42 -8.17 -12.05
CA LEU A 55 2.30 -7.36 -11.59
C LEU A 55 2.45 -6.98 -10.12
N ALA A 56 2.75 -7.94 -9.25
CA ALA A 56 2.96 -7.70 -7.82
C ALA A 56 4.12 -6.71 -7.57
N ALA A 57 5.23 -6.85 -8.29
CA ALA A 57 6.37 -5.94 -8.21
C ALA A 57 6.02 -4.52 -8.67
N THR A 58 5.20 -4.40 -9.73
CA THR A 58 4.75 -3.11 -10.27
C THR A 58 3.84 -2.38 -9.29
N ILE A 59 2.88 -3.10 -8.68
CA ILE A 59 2.00 -2.55 -7.64
C ILE A 59 2.82 -2.07 -6.45
N ALA A 60 3.71 -2.91 -5.92
CA ALA A 60 4.56 -2.57 -4.78
C ALA A 60 5.40 -1.31 -5.07
N ARG A 61 6.05 -1.25 -6.24
CA ARG A 61 6.86 -0.08 -6.62
C ARG A 61 6.03 1.18 -6.74
N THR A 62 4.87 1.11 -7.40
CA THR A 62 3.98 2.27 -7.59
C THR A 62 3.50 2.83 -6.25
N VAL A 63 3.18 1.95 -5.29
CA VAL A 63 2.76 2.35 -3.95
C VAL A 63 3.92 2.97 -3.17
N LEU A 64 5.11 2.39 -3.23
CA LEU A 64 6.31 2.97 -2.59
C LEU A 64 6.67 4.34 -3.19
N ASP A 65 6.59 4.50 -4.50
CA ASP A 65 6.84 5.77 -5.19
C ASP A 65 5.83 6.85 -4.77
N TRP A 66 4.57 6.46 -4.52
CA TRP A 66 3.57 7.36 -3.98
C TRP A 66 3.88 7.76 -2.52
N ILE A 67 4.30 6.81 -1.68
CA ILE A 67 4.68 7.06 -0.28
C ILE A 67 5.88 7.99 -0.18
N ASP A 68 6.90 7.80 -1.03
CA ASP A 68 8.10 8.65 -1.05
C ASP A 68 7.77 10.12 -1.36
N ARG A 69 6.69 10.36 -2.12
CA ARG A 69 6.20 11.70 -2.46
C ARG A 69 5.20 12.25 -1.44
N TRP A 70 4.77 11.47 -0.47
CA TRP A 70 3.81 11.93 0.53
C TRP A 70 4.48 12.79 1.63
N PRO A 71 3.83 13.84 2.18
CA PRO A 71 2.51 14.40 1.86
C PRO A 71 2.59 15.61 0.90
N SER A 72 3.63 15.69 0.05
CA SER A 72 4.09 16.92 -0.63
C SER A 72 3.01 17.83 -1.19
#